data_AF-A0A9E3W502-F1
#
_entry.id   AF-A0A9E3W502-F1
#
_cell.length_a   1.000
_cell.length_b   1.000
_cell.length_c   1.000
_cell.angle_alpha   90.00
_cell.angle_beta   90.00
_cell.angle_gamma   90.00
#
_symmetry.space_group_name_H-M   'P 1'
#
loop_
_entity.id
_entity.type
_entity.pdbx_description
1 polymer ?
#
loop_
_entity_poly.entity_id
_entity_poly.type
_entity_poly.pdbx_seq_one_letter_code
_entity_poly.pdbx_strand_id
1 'polypeptide(L)'
;MTAAFAFDNSYARELEGFYVPWKPAAVASPRLLFLNRALAEELGLDPDSLAGSRGADLFAGNALPEGAQPIAQAYAGHQFGGFSPQLGDGRALLLGEVIDRRGLRRDVAFKGSGRTPFARNGDGKAAVGPMLREVLVGEAMHALGIP
;
A
#
# COMPACT_ATOMS: atom_id res chain seq x y z
N MET A 1 16.15 -14.37 -5.62
CA MET A 1 14.72 -14.64 -5.42
C MET A 1 14.13 -13.39 -4.77
N THR A 2 13.25 -12.70 -5.49
CA THR A 2 12.42 -11.60 -4.97
C THR A 2 11.55 -12.15 -3.83
N ALA A 3 11.29 -11.36 -2.80
CA ALA A 3 10.31 -11.72 -1.78
C ALA A 3 8.97 -12.00 -2.50
N ALA A 4 8.52 -13.25 -2.45
CA ALA A 4 7.43 -13.71 -3.30
C ALA A 4 6.09 -13.38 -2.64
N PHE A 5 5.51 -12.25 -3.02
CA PHE A 5 4.09 -12.00 -2.76
C PHE A 5 3.28 -12.95 -3.64
N ALA A 6 2.46 -13.80 -3.03
CA ALA A 6 1.52 -14.67 -3.74
C ALA A 6 0.22 -13.88 -4.01
N PHE A 7 0.28 -12.98 -5.00
CA PHE A 7 -0.87 -12.12 -5.31
C PHE A 7 -2.04 -12.90 -5.91
N ASP A 8 -3.24 -12.53 -5.49
CA ASP A 8 -4.52 -12.89 -6.09
C ASP A 8 -5.39 -11.63 -6.18
N ASN A 9 -5.29 -10.88 -7.28
CA ASN A 9 -5.85 -9.53 -7.37
C ASN A 9 -7.34 -9.53 -7.78
N SER A 10 -8.24 -9.91 -6.87
CA SER A 10 -9.69 -9.86 -7.07
C SER A 10 -10.22 -8.46 -7.41
N TYR A 11 -9.77 -7.41 -6.73
CA TYR A 11 -10.26 -6.06 -6.99
C TYR A 11 -10.00 -5.66 -8.44
N ALA A 12 -8.76 -5.87 -8.89
CA ALA A 12 -8.38 -5.52 -10.25
C ALA A 12 -9.12 -6.38 -11.30
N ARG A 13 -9.33 -7.67 -11.01
CA ARG A 13 -9.98 -8.60 -11.92
C ARG A 13 -11.49 -8.41 -12.03
N GLU A 14 -12.16 -8.05 -10.93
CA GLU A 14 -13.62 -8.13 -10.82
C GLU A 14 -14.29 -6.75 -10.83
N LEU A 15 -13.57 -5.67 -10.51
CA LEU A 15 -14.10 -4.31 -10.39
C LEU A 15 -13.52 -3.37 -11.46
N GLU A 16 -13.48 -3.82 -12.71
CA GLU A 16 -13.10 -2.96 -13.83
C GLU A 16 -13.98 -1.70 -13.87
N GLY A 17 -13.36 -0.54 -14.08
CA GLY A 17 -14.03 0.77 -14.05
C GLY A 17 -14.09 1.44 -12.67
N PHE A 18 -13.78 0.74 -11.58
CA PHE A 18 -13.71 1.31 -10.22
C PHE A 18 -12.30 1.82 -9.85
N TYR A 19 -11.34 1.67 -10.75
CA TYR A 19 -9.95 2.06 -10.52
C TYR A 19 -9.29 2.50 -11.84
N VAL A 20 -8.08 3.05 -11.73
CA VAL A 20 -7.17 3.25 -12.87
C VAL A 20 -5.86 2.49 -12.62
N PRO A 21 -5.34 1.74 -13.60
CA PRO A 21 -4.01 1.16 -13.50
C PRO A 21 -2.98 2.28 -13.33
N TRP A 22 -2.09 2.15 -12.35
CA TRP A 22 -1.08 3.18 -12.09
C TRP A 22 0.19 2.57 -11.49
N LYS A 23 1.32 3.27 -11.58
CA LYS A 23 2.61 2.79 -11.06
C LYS A 23 3.14 3.74 -9.99
N PRO A 24 3.83 3.24 -8.95
CA PRO A 24 4.52 4.11 -8.01
C PRO A 24 5.55 4.99 -8.72
N ALA A 25 5.71 6.22 -8.24
CA ALA A 25 6.77 7.11 -8.63
C ALA A 25 8.04 6.79 -7.85
N ALA A 26 9.13 6.50 -8.57
CA ALA A 26 10.42 6.18 -7.99
C ALA A 26 10.93 7.28 -7.03
N VAL A 27 11.74 6.85 -6.07
CA VAL A 27 12.41 7.73 -5.11
C VAL A 27 13.91 7.48 -5.09
N ALA A 28 14.66 8.53 -4.77
CA ALA A 28 16.10 8.44 -4.60
C ALA A 28 16.45 7.80 -3.26
N SER A 29 17.42 6.87 -3.28
CA SER A 29 18.08 6.32 -2.09
C SER A 29 17.11 5.83 -0.98
N PRO A 30 16.22 4.87 -1.28
CA PRO A 30 15.27 4.38 -0.29
C PRO A 30 15.98 3.71 0.89
N ARG A 31 15.42 3.88 2.09
CA ARG A 31 15.90 3.25 3.32
C ARG A 31 14.72 2.75 4.14
N LEU A 32 14.83 1.50 4.59
CA LEU A 32 13.85 0.88 5.47
C LEU A 32 14.06 1.42 6.90
N LEU A 33 13.05 2.11 7.45
CA LEU A 33 13.09 2.64 8.81
C LEU A 33 12.47 1.68 9.83
N PHE A 34 11.48 0.90 9.39
CA PHE A 34 10.74 -0.04 10.21
C PHE A 34 10.19 -1.16 9.32
N LEU A 35 10.16 -2.38 9.85
CA LEU A 35 9.53 -3.54 9.23
C LEU A 35 8.79 -4.30 10.32
N ASN A 36 7.48 -4.47 10.15
CA ASN A 36 6.70 -5.33 11.01
C ASN A 36 6.93 -6.80 10.61
N ARG A 37 7.88 -7.46 11.29
CA ARG A 37 8.26 -8.85 11.00
C ARG A 37 7.13 -9.83 11.28
N ALA A 38 6.37 -9.63 12.35
CA ALA A 38 5.25 -10.49 12.71
C ALA A 38 4.13 -10.42 11.65
N LEU A 39 3.81 -9.21 11.17
CA LEU A 39 2.85 -9.05 10.08
C LEU A 39 3.36 -9.65 8.77
N ALA A 40 4.65 -9.51 8.46
CA ALA A 40 5.22 -10.16 7.27
C ALA A 40 5.04 -11.68 7.32
N GLU A 41 5.32 -12.31 8.46
CA GLU A 41 5.08 -13.74 8.65
C GLU A 41 3.60 -14.12 8.56
N GLU A 42 2.71 -13.32 9.14
CA GLU A 42 1.26 -13.52 9.02
C GLU A 42 0.80 -13.53 7.57
N LEU A 43 1.30 -12.59 6.77
CA LEU A 43 1.04 -12.48 5.33
C LEU A 43 1.72 -13.58 4.49
N GLY A 44 2.44 -14.52 5.12
CA GLY A 44 3.14 -15.60 4.42
C GLY A 44 4.47 -15.19 3.81
N LEU A 45 5.00 -14.03 4.15
CA LEU A 45 6.25 -13.49 3.62
C LEU A 45 7.43 -13.84 4.54
N ASP A 46 8.63 -13.89 3.96
CA ASP A 46 9.87 -14.03 4.71
C ASP A 46 10.40 -12.63 5.13
N PRO A 47 10.40 -12.28 6.43
CA PRO A 47 10.84 -10.98 6.90
C PRO A 47 12.33 -10.72 6.63
N ASP A 48 13.19 -11.74 6.55
CA ASP A 48 14.61 -11.56 6.28
C ASP A 48 14.85 -11.24 4.80
N SER A 49 14.04 -11.81 3.90
CA SER A 49 14.05 -11.41 2.48
C SER A 49 13.58 -9.97 2.23
N LEU A 50 12.75 -9.44 3.14
CA LEU A 50 12.21 -8.08 3.12
C LEU A 50 13.08 -7.08 3.87
N ALA A 51 14.12 -7.52 4.56
CA ALA A 51 15.05 -6.64 5.26
C ALA A 51 16.08 -6.03 4.28
N GLY A 52 16.69 -4.93 4.69
CA GLY A 52 17.81 -4.31 3.95
C GLY A 52 17.39 -3.54 2.69
N SER A 53 18.33 -3.38 1.75
CA SER A 53 18.17 -2.52 0.58
C SER A 53 17.12 -3.02 -0.41
N ARG A 54 17.04 -4.34 -0.63
CA ARG A 54 16.03 -4.93 -1.53
C ARG A 54 14.62 -4.67 -1.05
N GLY A 55 14.38 -4.85 0.26
CA GLY A 55 13.10 -4.48 0.86
C GLY A 55 12.82 -2.99 0.79
N ALA A 56 13.84 -2.15 0.99
CA ALA A 56 13.70 -0.71 0.82
C ALA A 56 13.28 -0.33 -0.61
N ASP A 57 13.88 -0.92 -1.64
CA ASP A 57 13.48 -0.71 -3.04
C ASP A 57 12.05 -1.19 -3.31
N LEU A 58 11.66 -2.34 -2.74
CA LEU A 58 10.32 -2.88 -2.88
C LEU A 58 9.27 -1.95 -2.25
N PHE A 59 9.41 -1.65 -0.95
CA PHE A 59 8.43 -0.84 -0.21
C PHE A 59 8.43 0.63 -0.61
N ALA A 60 9.50 1.12 -1.23
CA ALA A 60 9.54 2.43 -1.85
C ALA A 60 8.85 2.47 -3.24
N GLY A 61 8.48 1.32 -3.80
CA GLY A 61 7.90 1.21 -5.13
C GLY A 61 8.91 1.39 -6.27
N ASN A 62 10.22 1.32 -5.98
CA ASN A 62 11.27 1.34 -7.01
C ASN A 62 11.36 -0.01 -7.75
N ALA A 63 11.02 -1.10 -7.07
CA ALA A 63 10.88 -2.44 -7.65
C ALA A 63 9.51 -3.00 -7.30
N LEU A 64 8.81 -3.55 -8.30
CA LEU A 64 7.52 -4.21 -8.09
C LEU A 64 7.72 -5.73 -8.00
N PRO A 65 7.13 -6.40 -7.00
CA PRO A 65 7.14 -7.86 -6.95
C PRO A 65 6.36 -8.45 -8.13
N GLU A 66 6.74 -9.66 -8.53
CA GLU A 66 6.03 -10.41 -9.56
C GLU A 66 4.56 -10.62 -9.16
N GLY A 67 3.65 -10.52 -10.14
CA GLY A 67 2.20 -10.65 -9.90
C GLY A 67 1.51 -9.40 -9.37
N ALA A 68 2.25 -8.34 -8.99
CA ALA A 68 1.65 -7.09 -8.59
C ALA A 68 0.87 -6.45 -9.75
N GLN A 69 -0.32 -5.94 -9.46
CA GLN A 69 -1.15 -5.20 -10.40
C GLN A 69 -1.58 -3.89 -9.75
N PRO A 70 -0.68 -2.88 -9.69
CA PRO A 70 -0.96 -1.69 -8.92
C PRO A 70 -2.07 -0.84 -9.56
N ILE A 71 -3.01 -0.41 -8.73
CA ILE A 71 -4.16 0.39 -9.11
C ILE A 71 -4.36 1.56 -8.14
N ALA A 72 -4.91 2.66 -8.65
CA ALA A 72 -5.46 3.74 -7.83
C ALA A 72 -6.99 3.62 -7.85
N GLN A 73 -7.63 3.50 -6.70
CA GLN A 73 -9.08 3.35 -6.61
C GLN A 73 -9.79 4.69 -6.78
N ALA A 74 -10.94 4.68 -7.46
CA ALA A 74 -11.82 5.83 -7.58
C ALA A 74 -12.90 5.76 -6.50
N TYR A 75 -13.12 6.87 -5.80
CA TYR A 75 -14.22 7.01 -4.85
C TYR A 75 -14.65 8.48 -4.73
N ALA A 76 -15.77 8.71 -4.06
CA ALA A 76 -16.31 10.04 -3.74
C ALA A 76 -16.62 10.10 -2.24
N GLY A 77 -17.01 11.27 -1.72
CA GLY A 77 -17.40 11.33 -0.31
C GLY A 77 -17.79 12.71 0.17
N HIS A 78 -18.45 12.75 1.33
CA HIS A 78 -18.77 13.99 2.01
C HIS A 78 -17.58 14.41 2.89
N GLN A 79 -17.03 15.59 2.66
CA GLN A 79 -15.97 16.18 3.47
C GLN A 79 -16.52 17.43 4.14
N PHE A 80 -16.49 17.46 5.48
CA PHE A 80 -16.97 18.60 6.28
C PHE A 80 -18.41 19.03 5.93
N GLY A 81 -19.29 18.06 5.64
CA GLY A 81 -20.70 18.29 5.29
C GLY A 81 -20.97 18.60 3.81
N GLY A 82 -19.95 18.86 2.99
CA GLY A 82 -20.10 19.06 1.54
C GLY A 82 -19.79 17.79 0.74
N PHE A 83 -20.54 17.54 -0.33
CA PHE A 83 -20.26 16.41 -1.22
C PHE A 83 -19.11 16.73 -2.18
N SER A 84 -18.06 15.91 -2.16
CA SER A 84 -17.00 15.91 -3.17
C SER A 84 -17.29 14.78 -4.16
N PRO A 85 -17.74 15.09 -5.39
CA PRO A 85 -18.14 14.07 -6.37
C PRO A 85 -16.97 13.24 -6.88
N GLN A 86 -15.73 13.72 -6.68
CA GLN A 86 -14.53 13.00 -7.06
C GLN A 86 -13.47 13.13 -5.97
N LEU A 87 -13.09 11.99 -5.41
CA LEU A 87 -11.89 11.75 -4.62
C LEU A 87 -11.10 10.63 -5.31
N GLY A 88 -10.69 9.60 -4.57
CA GLY A 88 -9.83 8.52 -5.05
C GLY A 88 -8.48 8.51 -4.35
N ASP A 89 -7.71 7.47 -4.64
CA ASP A 89 -6.38 7.26 -4.10
C ASP A 89 -5.38 8.28 -4.66
N GLY A 90 -5.39 9.50 -4.14
CA GLY A 90 -4.56 10.60 -4.65
C GLY A 90 -3.07 10.48 -4.33
N ARG A 91 -2.70 9.62 -3.38
CA ARG A 91 -1.31 9.38 -2.93
C ARG A 91 -1.08 7.93 -2.50
N ALA A 92 -1.96 7.04 -2.91
CA ALA A 92 -1.91 5.64 -2.54
C ALA A 92 -2.07 4.78 -3.78
N LEU A 93 -1.61 3.54 -3.69
CA LEU A 93 -1.90 2.50 -4.67
C LEU A 93 -2.18 1.20 -3.91
N LEU A 94 -3.24 0.48 -4.29
CA LEU A 94 -3.33 -0.94 -3.99
C LEU A 94 -2.34 -1.64 -4.92
N LEU A 95 -1.27 -2.22 -4.37
CA LEU A 95 -0.27 -2.96 -5.15
C LEU A 95 -0.83 -4.30 -5.65
N GLY A 96 -1.69 -4.89 -4.84
CA GLY A 96 -2.37 -6.16 -5.09
C GLY A 96 -2.93 -6.71 -3.78
N GLU A 97 -3.49 -7.91 -3.86
CA GLU A 97 -4.10 -8.60 -2.72
C GLU A 97 -3.38 -9.94 -2.49
N VAL A 98 -3.15 -10.32 -1.24
CA VAL A 98 -2.58 -11.63 -0.88
C VAL A 98 -3.56 -12.42 -0.02
N ILE A 99 -3.43 -13.74 0.00
CA ILE A 99 -4.11 -14.60 0.97
C ILE A 99 -3.12 -14.90 2.10
N ASP A 100 -3.45 -14.44 3.32
CA ASP A 100 -2.60 -14.63 4.49
C ASP A 100 -2.57 -16.11 4.96
N ARG A 101 -1.72 -16.43 5.93
CA ARG A 101 -1.61 -17.81 6.46
C ARG A 101 -2.89 -18.34 7.11
N ARG A 102 -3.86 -17.47 7.38
CA ARG A 102 -5.18 -17.82 7.93
C ARG A 102 -6.24 -17.96 6.84
N GLY A 103 -5.86 -17.84 5.57
CA GLY A 103 -6.78 -17.89 4.43
C GLY A 103 -7.56 -16.59 4.23
N LEU A 104 -7.18 -15.49 4.89
CA LEU A 104 -7.88 -14.22 4.77
C LEU A 104 -7.22 -13.36 3.68
N ARG A 105 -8.04 -12.72 2.87
CA ARG A 105 -7.59 -11.75 1.87
C ARG A 105 -7.11 -10.47 2.55
N ARG A 106 -5.93 -10.01 2.17
CA ARG A 106 -5.29 -8.78 2.67
C ARG A 106 -4.82 -7.91 1.52
N ASP A 107 -5.18 -6.65 1.58
CA ASP A 107 -4.71 -5.63 0.64
C ASP A 107 -3.27 -5.25 0.99
N VAL A 108 -2.40 -5.23 -0.02
CA VAL A 108 -1.06 -4.65 0.09
C VAL A 108 -1.11 -3.27 -0.54
N ALA A 109 -1.26 -2.23 0.28
CA ALA A 109 -1.35 -0.85 -0.20
C ALA A 109 -0.08 -0.05 0.09
N PHE A 110 0.39 0.72 -0.89
CA PHE A 110 1.48 1.68 -0.71
C PHE A 110 0.92 3.07 -0.54
N LYS A 111 1.36 3.77 0.51
CA LYS A 111 0.97 5.15 0.81
C LYS A 111 2.17 6.09 0.65
N GLY A 112 1.95 7.21 -0.02
CA GLY A 112 3.04 8.10 -0.48
C GLY A 112 3.73 7.62 -1.75
N SER A 113 3.08 6.73 -2.52
CA SER A 113 3.61 6.11 -3.73
C SER A 113 3.73 7.08 -4.92
N GLY A 114 3.37 8.35 -4.78
CA GLY A 114 3.42 9.35 -5.84
C GLY A 114 2.03 9.82 -6.26
N ARG A 115 2.01 10.80 -7.17
CA ARG A 115 0.76 11.36 -7.69
C ARG A 115 0.06 10.32 -8.57
N THR A 116 -1.25 10.22 -8.40
CA THR A 116 -2.17 9.50 -9.28
C THR A 116 -3.09 10.51 -9.99
N PRO A 117 -3.95 10.08 -10.94
CA PRO A 117 -4.98 10.95 -11.50
C PRO A 117 -5.93 11.56 -10.45
N PHE A 118 -6.03 10.96 -9.25
CA PHE A 118 -6.87 11.46 -8.15
C PHE A 118 -6.15 12.42 -7.19
N ALA A 119 -4.87 12.74 -7.44
CA ALA A 119 -4.04 13.56 -6.54
C ALA A 119 -4.53 15.01 -6.38
N ARG A 120 -5.37 15.51 -7.30
CA ARG A 120 -5.77 16.92 -7.36
C ARG A 120 -4.52 17.82 -7.32
N ASN A 121 -4.41 18.71 -6.33
CA ASN A 121 -3.27 19.59 -6.15
C ASN A 121 -2.14 19.00 -5.26
N GLY A 122 -2.32 17.80 -4.70
CA GLY A 122 -1.32 17.17 -3.81
C GLY A 122 -0.15 16.54 -4.56
N ASP A 123 1.04 16.56 -3.96
CA ASP A 123 2.28 15.99 -4.53
C ASP A 123 2.32 14.45 -4.55
N GLY A 124 1.31 13.78 -3.99
CA GLY A 124 1.20 12.33 -3.95
C GLY A 124 2.19 11.64 -3.01
N LYS A 125 2.93 12.39 -2.20
CA LYS A 125 3.96 11.87 -1.28
C LYS A 125 3.47 11.86 0.16
N ALA A 126 4.22 11.20 1.02
CA ALA A 126 3.97 11.15 2.46
C ALA A 126 5.26 11.42 3.22
N ALA A 127 5.22 12.37 4.16
CA ALA A 127 6.36 12.66 5.02
C ALA A 127 6.56 11.55 6.06
N VAL A 128 7.82 11.33 6.47
CA VAL A 128 8.21 10.25 7.39
C VAL A 128 7.46 10.33 8.73
N GLY A 129 7.38 11.50 9.35
CA GLY A 129 6.72 11.68 10.64
C GLY A 129 5.26 11.19 10.67
N PRO A 130 4.40 11.64 9.74
CA PRO A 130 3.04 11.12 9.60
C PRO A 130 2.97 9.60 9.37
N MET A 131 3.87 9.01 8.59
CA MET A 131 3.87 7.56 8.34
C MET A 131 4.28 6.75 9.57
N LEU A 132 5.28 7.21 10.33
CA LEU A 132 5.65 6.59 11.59
C LEU A 132 4.49 6.66 12.60
N ARG A 133 3.78 7.80 12.66
CA ARG A 133 2.61 7.94 13.53
C ARG A 133 1.47 7.00 13.12
N GLU A 134 1.24 6.83 11.82
CA GLU A 134 0.21 5.92 11.31
C GLU A 134 0.50 4.47 11.68
N VAL A 135 1.74 4.01 11.49
CA VAL A 135 2.16 2.66 11.92
C VAL A 135 2.00 2.49 13.43
N LEU A 136 2.51 3.42 14.24
CA LEU A 136 2.42 3.31 15.70
C LEU A 136 0.97 3.24 16.20
N VAL A 137 0.09 4.10 15.66
CA VAL A 137 -1.32 4.10 16.04
C VAL A 137 -2.03 2.84 15.55
N GLY A 138 -1.78 2.41 14.31
CA GLY A 138 -2.39 1.20 13.76
C GLY A 138 -2.03 -0.06 14.56
N GLU A 139 -0.74 -0.24 14.85
CA GLU A 139 -0.26 -1.37 15.65
C GLU A 139 -0.77 -1.32 17.10
N ALA A 140 -0.85 -0.12 17.70
CA ALA A 140 -1.41 0.05 19.04
C ALA A 140 -2.90 -0.32 19.08
N MET A 141 -3.69 0.13 18.11
CA MET A 141 -5.12 -0.22 18.01
C MET A 141 -5.31 -1.72 17.82
N HIS A 142 -4.51 -2.34 16.95
CA HIS A 142 -4.49 -3.80 16.77
C HIS A 142 -4.19 -4.53 18.08
N ALA A 143 -3.14 -4.14 18.81
CA ALA A 143 -2.77 -4.74 20.08
C ALA A 143 -3.84 -4.56 21.18
N LEU A 144 -4.64 -3.50 21.09
CA LEU A 144 -5.78 -3.25 21.97
C LEU A 144 -7.06 -3.99 21.52
N GLY A 145 -7.05 -4.67 20.38
CA GLY A 145 -8.22 -5.36 19.83
C GLY A 145 -9.27 -4.41 19.25
N ILE A 146 -8.86 -3.23 18.80
CA ILE A 146 -9.76 -2.22 18.23
C ILE A 146 -9.61 -2.23 16.69
N PRO A 147 -10.68 -2.60 15.94
CA PRO A 147 -10.70 -2.54 14.48
C PRO A 147 -10.68 -1.12 13.91
#